data_AF-A0A524HCM2-F1
#
_entry.id   AF-A0A524HCM2-F1
#
_cell.length_a   1.000
_cell.length_b   1.000
_cell.length_c   1.000
_cell.angle_alpha   90.00
_cell.angle_beta   90.00
_cell.angle_gamma   90.00
#
_symmetry.space_group_name_H-M   'P 1'
#
loop_
_entity.id
_entity.type
_entity.pdbx_description
1 polymer ?
#
loop_
_entity_poly.entity_id
_entity_poly.type
_entity_poly.pdbx_seq_one_letter_code
_entity_poly.pdbx_strand_id
1 'polypeptide(L)'
;MAGSVTVGNDVTVAGGVGIADHVTVGDRAVISAKSVVFGSGRIPADAVVSGYPARPHRTFLRAQAALYRLAKSADSVSDLVRREEHGPAHSRKTD
;
A
#
# COMPACT_ATOMS: atom_id res chain seq x y z
N MET A 1 13.49 -15.94 0.49
CA MET A 1 14.36 -15.01 -0.24
C MET A 1 14.82 -15.69 -1.53
N ALA A 2 15.03 -14.95 -2.62
CA ALA A 2 15.56 -15.48 -3.87
C ALA A 2 17.11 -15.57 -3.87
N GLY A 3 17.70 -15.98 -5.00
CA GLY A 3 19.16 -16.11 -5.16
C GLY A 3 19.88 -14.77 -5.31
N SER A 4 21.19 -14.77 -5.02
CA SER A 4 22.07 -13.60 -5.16
C SER A 4 21.64 -12.36 -4.34
N VAL A 5 20.96 -12.58 -3.21
CA VAL A 5 20.60 -11.51 -2.28
C VAL A 5 21.75 -11.26 -1.31
N THR A 6 22.20 -10.01 -1.21
CA THR A 6 23.20 -9.57 -0.23
C THR A 6 22.48 -8.90 0.94
N VAL A 7 22.75 -9.35 2.17
CA VAL A 7 22.14 -8.81 3.39
C VAL A 7 23.24 -8.21 4.26
N GLY A 8 23.06 -6.96 4.68
CA GLY A 8 23.94 -6.25 5.60
C GLY A 8 23.82 -6.74 7.05
N ASN A 9 24.52 -6.05 7.94
CA ASN A 9 24.54 -6.35 9.37
C ASN A 9 23.26 -5.85 10.06
N ASP A 10 22.79 -6.56 11.09
CA ASP A 10 21.63 -6.16 11.91
C ASP A 10 20.33 -5.89 11.14
N VAL A 11 20.14 -6.56 10.00
CA VAL A 11 18.92 -6.45 9.20
C VAL A 11 17.78 -7.22 9.85
N THR A 12 16.62 -6.57 9.98
CA THR A 12 15.39 -7.22 10.43
C THR A 12 14.51 -7.59 9.24
N VAL A 13 14.22 -8.88 9.10
CA VAL A 13 13.26 -9.39 8.12
C VAL A 13 12.09 -10.04 8.85
N ALA A 14 10.94 -9.39 8.81
CA ALA A 14 9.75 -9.87 9.50
C ALA A 14 9.06 -11.04 8.77
N GLY A 15 8.07 -11.64 9.43
CA GLY A 15 7.37 -12.82 8.93
C GLY A 15 6.72 -12.63 7.56
N GLY A 16 6.91 -13.61 6.67
CA GLY A 16 6.26 -13.68 5.36
C GLY A 16 6.76 -12.65 4.34
N VAL A 17 7.98 -12.14 4.48
CA VAL A 17 8.61 -11.25 3.50
C VAL A 17 9.10 -12.02 2.27
N GLY A 18 8.82 -11.47 1.08
CA GLY A 18 9.44 -11.87 -0.19
C GLY A 18 10.56 -10.92 -0.59
N ILE A 19 11.69 -11.45 -1.07
CA ILE A 19 12.80 -10.66 -1.61
C ILE A 19 13.18 -11.27 -2.96
N ALA A 20 13.12 -10.46 -4.01
CA ALA A 20 13.51 -10.82 -5.37
C ALA A 20 15.03 -11.06 -5.50
N ASP A 21 15.44 -11.57 -6.65
CA ASP A 21 16.82 -11.89 -6.96
C ASP A 21 17.68 -10.63 -7.09
N HIS A 22 18.98 -10.77 -6.80
CA HIS A 22 19.97 -9.69 -6.96
C HIS A 22 19.68 -8.41 -6.13
N VAL A 23 18.93 -8.54 -5.03
CA VAL A 23 18.67 -7.43 -4.10
C VAL A 23 19.83 -7.26 -3.12
N THR A 24 20.20 -6.01 -2.84
CA THR A 24 21.08 -5.69 -1.70
C THR A 24 20.29 -5.00 -0.60
N VAL A 25 20.36 -5.52 0.62
CA VAL A 25 19.77 -4.92 1.82
C VAL A 25 20.89 -4.33 2.67
N GLY A 26 20.85 -3.01 2.90
CA GLY A 26 21.83 -2.32 3.72
C GLY A 26 21.71 -2.60 5.22
N ASP A 27 22.76 -2.30 5.96
CA ASP A 27 22.84 -2.52 7.41
C ASP A 27 21.68 -1.88 8.18
N ARG A 28 21.20 -2.53 9.24
CA ARG A 28 20.12 -2.05 10.12
C ARG A 28 18.79 -1.76 9.42
N ALA A 29 18.63 -2.19 8.16
CA ALA A 29 17.37 -2.05 7.45
C ALA A 29 16.31 -2.98 8.05
N VAL A 30 15.06 -2.55 7.96
CA VAL A 30 13.89 -3.28 8.47
C VAL A 30 12.89 -3.50 7.35
N ILE A 31 12.61 -4.76 7.03
CA ILE A 31 11.59 -5.15 6.07
C ILE A 31 10.38 -5.69 6.84
N SER A 32 9.28 -4.93 6.78
CA SER A 32 8.06 -5.23 7.55
C SER A 32 7.34 -6.48 7.05
N ALA A 33 6.52 -7.09 7.91
CA ALA A 33 5.84 -8.36 7.60
C ALA A 33 5.05 -8.28 6.30
N LYS A 34 4.99 -9.41 5.57
CA LYS A 34 4.24 -9.55 4.30
C LYS A 34 4.67 -8.59 3.18
N SER A 35 5.83 -7.94 3.30
CA SER A 35 6.34 -7.07 2.24
C SER A 35 6.99 -7.88 1.13
N VAL A 36 7.00 -7.35 -0.10
CA VAL A 36 7.78 -7.92 -1.20
C VAL A 36 8.70 -6.89 -1.82
N VAL A 37 9.99 -7.15 -1.74
CA VAL A 37 11.02 -6.38 -2.43
C VAL A 37 11.12 -6.90 -3.86
N PHE A 38 10.73 -6.07 -4.82
CA PHE A 38 10.75 -6.41 -6.24
C PHE A 38 12.05 -5.96 -6.93
N GLY A 39 12.47 -6.75 -7.93
CA GLY A 39 13.54 -6.42 -8.88
C GLY A 39 14.95 -6.39 -8.29
N SER A 40 15.91 -5.90 -9.06
CA SER A 40 17.34 -5.72 -8.70
C SER A 40 17.60 -4.43 -7.89
N GLY A 41 16.71 -4.15 -6.93
CA GLY A 41 16.76 -2.94 -6.12
C GLY A 41 17.71 -3.02 -4.93
N ARG A 42 18.16 -1.86 -4.44
CA ARG A 42 18.88 -1.74 -3.17
C ARG A 42 17.97 -1.13 -2.10
N ILE A 43 17.86 -1.79 -0.95
CA ILE A 43 17.33 -1.20 0.28
C ILE A 43 18.49 -0.49 0.99
N PRO A 44 18.42 0.83 1.25
CA PRO A 44 19.48 1.55 1.96
C PRO A 44 19.66 1.05 3.39
N ALA A 45 20.84 1.32 3.98
CA ALA A 45 21.04 1.14 5.40
C ALA A 45 20.07 2.01 6.22
N ASP A 46 19.71 1.55 7.42
CA ASP A 46 18.75 2.19 8.35
C ASP A 46 17.33 2.40 7.79
N ALA A 47 17.03 1.89 6.60
CA ALA A 47 15.75 2.08 5.96
C ALA A 47 14.70 1.13 6.53
N VAL A 48 13.50 1.66 6.80
CA VAL A 48 12.31 0.85 7.10
C VAL A 48 11.41 0.83 5.87
N VAL A 49 11.10 -0.37 5.37
CA VAL A 49 10.25 -0.56 4.18
C VAL A 49 9.07 -1.48 4.44
N SER A 50 7.97 -1.24 3.72
CA SER A 50 6.73 -2.03 3.83
C SER A 50 5.97 -2.12 2.52
N GLY A 51 5.12 -3.16 2.43
CA GLY A 51 4.10 -3.29 1.40
C GLY A 51 4.50 -4.16 0.21
N TYR A 52 3.62 -4.17 -0.79
CA TYR A 52 3.74 -4.92 -2.02
C TYR A 52 3.41 -3.98 -3.20
N PRO A 53 4.40 -3.40 -3.90
CA PRO A 53 5.84 -3.48 -3.67
C PRO A 53 6.29 -2.85 -2.35
N ALA A 54 7.45 -3.29 -1.84
CA ALA A 54 8.11 -2.63 -0.72
C ALA A 54 8.47 -1.18 -1.08
N ARG A 55 8.08 -0.25 -0.19
CA ARG A 55 8.32 1.19 -0.28
C ARG A 55 8.74 1.73 1.09
N PRO A 56 9.34 2.94 1.19
CA PRO A 56 9.61 3.56 2.47
C PRO A 56 8.37 3.55 3.36
N HIS A 57 8.52 3.11 4.61
CA HIS A 57 7.42 2.76 5.51
C HIS A 57 6.37 3.87 5.62
N ARG A 58 6.81 5.12 5.80
CA ARG A 58 5.90 6.29 5.90
C ARG A 58 5.12 6.54 4.62
N THR A 59 5.74 6.32 3.46
CA THR A 59 5.08 6.46 2.15
C THR A 59 4.01 5.40 2.00
N PHE A 60 4.32 4.15 2.37
CA PHE A 60 3.34 3.05 2.35
C PHE A 60 2.14 3.34 3.25
N LEU A 61 2.36 3.74 4.51
CA LEU A 61 1.27 4.07 5.44
C LEU A 61 0.38 5.21 4.95
N ARG A 62 0.97 6.25 4.35
CA ARG A 62 0.22 7.36 3.75
C ARG A 62 -0.67 6.88 2.60
N ALA A 63 -0.14 6.05 1.71
CA ALA A 63 -0.89 5.48 0.59
C ALA A 63 -2.05 4.59 1.10
N GLN A 64 -1.78 3.73 2.08
CA GLN A 64 -2.79 2.87 2.70
C GLN A 64 -3.93 3.70 3.33
N ALA A 65 -3.59 4.75 4.07
CA ALA A 65 -4.57 5.63 4.67
C ALA A 65 -5.41 6.39 3.63
N ALA A 66 -4.81 6.82 2.52
CA ALA A 66 -5.52 7.44 1.41
C ALA A 66 -6.51 6.45 0.77
N LEU A 67 -6.08 5.20 0.53
CA LEU A 67 -6.94 4.15 -0.02
C LEU A 67 -8.15 3.87 0.88
N TYR A 68 -7.96 3.78 2.20
CA TYR A 68 -9.08 3.56 3.11
C TYR A 68 -10.06 4.74 3.18
N ARG A 69 -9.55 5.98 3.11
CA ARG A 69 -10.42 7.16 3.02
C ARG A 69 -11.23 7.15 1.72
N LEU A 70 -10.57 6.81 0.60
CA LEU A 70 -11.24 6.71 -0.69
C LEU A 70 -12.33 5.64 -0.69
N ALA A 71 -12.03 4.44 -0.18
CA ALA A 71 -12.99 3.35 -0.04
C ALA A 71 -14.23 3.79 0.77
N LYS A 72 -14.02 4.48 1.90
CA LYS A 72 -15.12 5.03 2.71
C LYS A 72 -15.98 6.04 1.95
N SER A 73 -15.38 6.86 1.09
CA SER A 73 -16.12 7.86 0.31
C SER A 73 -16.84 7.30 -0.92
N ALA A 74 -16.43 6.12 -1.42
CA ALA A 74 -16.99 5.54 -2.64
C ALA A 74 -18.50 5.25 -2.52
N ASP A 75 -18.95 4.78 -1.37
CA ASP A 75 -20.38 4.54 -1.09
C ASP A 75 -21.17 5.86 -1.13
N SER A 76 -20.65 6.91 -0.50
CA SER A 76 -21.29 8.23 -0.49
C SER A 76 -21.39 8.81 -1.90
N VAL A 77 -20.37 8.63 -2.75
CA VAL A 77 -20.41 9.06 -4.14
C VAL A 77 -21.45 8.24 -4.93
N SER A 78 -21.52 6.93 -4.73
CA SER A 78 -22.53 6.08 -5.40
C SER A 78 -23.95 6.46 -5.02
N ASP A 79 -24.20 6.76 -3.74
CA ASP A 79 -25.50 7.22 -3.26
C ASP A 79 -25.89 8.57 -3.84
N LEU A 80 -24.95 9.50 -3.96
CA LEU A 80 -25.18 10.79 -4.61
C LEU A 80 -25.54 10.62 -6.09
N VAL A 81 -24.81 9.76 -6.82
CA VAL A 81 -25.11 9.45 -8.23
C VAL A 81 -26.51 8.83 -8.35
N ARG A 82 -26.88 7.86 -7.50
CA ARG A 82 -28.21 7.24 -7.54
C ARG A 82 -29.36 8.22 -7.29
N ARG A 83 -29.16 9.21 -6.41
CA ARG A 83 -30.16 10.24 -6.13
C ARG A 83 -30.39 11.17 -7.32
N GLU A 84 -29.34 11.52 -8.03
CA GLU A 84 -29.43 12.30 -9.28
C GLU A 84 -30.17 11.50 -10.37
N GLU A 85 -29.81 10.22 -10.57
CA GLU A 85 -30.41 9.36 -11.62
C GLU A 85 -31.92 9.10 -11.44
N HIS A 86 -32.40 9.03 -10.20
CA HIS A 86 -33.83 8.76 -9.94
C HIS A 86 -34.70 10.02 -9.92
N GLY A 87 -34.10 11.22 -9.97
CA GLY A 87 -34.78 12.50 -9.91
C GLY A 87 -35.62 12.71 -8.63
N PRO A 88 -35.86 13.96 -8.19
CA PRO A 88 -36.86 14.19 -7.15
C PRO A 88 -38.23 13.77 -7.71
N ALA A 89 -38.94 12.90 -6.99
CA ALA A 89 -40.34 12.59 -7.28
C ALA A 89 -41.14 13.89 -7.26
N HIS A 90 -41.34 14.49 -8.43
CA HIS A 90 -42.12 15.71 -8.59
C HIS A 90 -43.54 15.38 -8.12
N SER A 91 -43.93 15.90 -6.95
CA SER A 91 -45.31 15.79 -6.49
C SER A 91 -46.17 16.52 -7.52
N ARG A 92 -46.89 15.78 -8.35
CA ARG A 92 -48.01 16.32 -9.13
C ARG A 92 -49.05 16.80 -8.12
N LYS A 93 -49.00 18.09 -7.78
CA LYS A 93 -50.17 18.79 -7.24
C LYS A 93 -51.21 18.77 -8.36
N THR A 94 -52.23 17.94 -8.17
CA THR A 94 -53.49 18.01 -8.91
C THR A 94 -54.17 19.32 -8.54
N ASP A 95 -54.44 20.14 -9.55
CA ASP A 95 -55.43 21.20 -9.56
C ASP A 95 -56.64 20.69 -10.36
#